data_AF-X1TBU3-F1
#
_entry.id   AF-X1TBU3-F1
#
_cell.length_a   1.000
_cell.length_b   1.000
_cell.length_c   1.000
_cell.angle_alpha   90.00
_cell.angle_beta   90.00
_cell.angle_gamma   90.00
#
_symmetry.space_group_name_H-M   'P 1'
#
loop_
_entity.id
_entity.type
_entity.pdbx_description
1 polymer ?
#
loop_
_entity_poly.entity_id
_entity_poly.type
_entity_poly.pdbx_seq_one_letter_code
_entity_poly.pdbx_strand_id
1 'polypeptide(L)'
;SGDPDEQMYNVYDNLQCWDNGSHGIVIGYQRSGVLSNSFASGNGAIGIWVYDVEDFNVHDCSTTLNDEEGLHILNLDNINFTNVIAKNNNVSDTDNIGGIIIENSSGIRFTSCQSYDDRDTPLQAYGIELTSANTNISLVNCKLTPNKEGEIYNPAGVVLTVITEKKKLSKF
;
A
#
# COMPACT_ATOMS: atom_id res chain seq x y z
N SER A 1 29.19 20.26 -7.19
CA SER A 1 27.92 21.01 -7.23
C SER A 1 27.04 20.33 -8.24
N GLY A 2 26.11 19.49 -7.79
CA GLY A 2 25.04 18.97 -8.64
C GLY A 2 23.95 20.04 -8.77
N ASP A 3 23.32 20.09 -9.93
CA ASP A 3 22.18 20.97 -10.20
C ASP A 3 21.02 20.58 -9.24
N PRO A 4 20.44 21.50 -8.46
CA PRO A 4 19.28 21.18 -7.60
C PRO A 4 18.05 20.68 -8.40
N ASP A 5 18.07 20.81 -9.72
CA ASP A 5 17.01 20.33 -10.63
C ASP A 5 17.35 18.99 -11.32
N GLU A 6 18.47 18.34 -10.98
CA GLU A 6 18.77 16.99 -11.49
C GLU A 6 17.84 15.98 -10.79
N GLN A 7 16.66 15.76 -11.37
CA GLN A 7 15.72 14.72 -10.94
C GLN A 7 16.44 13.38 -10.90
N MET A 8 16.73 12.89 -9.69
CA MET A 8 17.33 11.57 -9.50
C MET A 8 16.25 10.53 -9.71
N TYR A 9 16.17 10.01 -10.94
CA TYR A 9 15.28 8.91 -11.27
C TYR A 9 15.80 7.61 -10.67
N ASN A 10 15.36 7.29 -9.46
CA ASN A 10 15.77 6.08 -8.76
C ASN A 10 14.85 4.91 -9.12
N VAL A 11 15.47 3.76 -9.41
CA VAL A 11 14.78 2.49 -9.65
C VAL A 11 15.21 1.51 -8.58
N TYR A 12 14.24 1.07 -7.78
CA TYR A 12 14.37 0.03 -6.77
C TYR A 12 13.62 -1.20 -7.28
N ASP A 13 14.34 -2.27 -7.59
CA ASP A 13 13.74 -3.45 -8.21
C ASP A 13 14.22 -4.73 -7.52
N ASN A 14 13.32 -5.70 -7.39
CA ASN A 14 13.61 -7.02 -6.82
C ASN A 14 14.22 -6.97 -5.41
N LEU A 15 13.76 -6.03 -4.58
CA LEU A 15 14.13 -6.00 -3.17
C LEU A 15 13.37 -7.10 -2.42
N GLN A 16 14.10 -7.86 -1.59
CA GLN A 16 13.54 -8.94 -0.79
C GLN A 16 14.01 -8.76 0.65
N CYS A 17 13.09 -8.41 1.53
CA CYS A 17 13.38 -8.04 2.92
C CYS A 17 12.51 -8.86 3.87
N TRP A 18 13.14 -9.64 4.76
CA TRP A 18 12.38 -10.48 5.69
C TRP A 18 13.01 -10.54 7.08
N ASP A 19 12.17 -10.84 8.07
CA ASP A 19 12.55 -11.04 9.48
C ASP A 19 13.38 -9.89 10.08
N ASN A 20 13.16 -8.66 9.60
CA ASN A 20 13.78 -7.49 10.22
C ASN A 20 13.06 -7.16 11.53
N GLY A 21 13.81 -6.71 12.55
CA GLY A 21 13.22 -6.34 13.84
C GLY A 21 12.35 -5.06 13.83
N SER A 22 12.13 -4.46 12.66
CA SER A 22 11.32 -3.26 12.47
C SER A 22 10.75 -3.29 11.04
N HIS A 23 11.13 -2.38 10.15
CA HIS A 23 10.57 -2.29 8.80
C HIS A 23 11.29 -3.19 7.78
N GLY A 24 10.58 -3.60 6.72
CA GLY A 24 11.16 -4.33 5.59
C GLY A 24 11.83 -3.42 4.57
N ILE A 25 11.04 -2.71 3.76
CA ILE A 25 11.51 -1.76 2.75
C ILE A 25 11.06 -0.35 3.14
N VAL A 26 11.99 0.60 3.11
CA VAL A 26 11.72 2.00 3.44
C VAL A 26 12.19 2.90 2.30
N ILE A 27 11.27 3.63 1.69
CA ILE A 27 11.55 4.62 0.64
C ILE A 27 11.08 5.99 1.14
N GLY A 28 12.03 6.93 1.28
CA GLY A 28 11.76 8.25 1.84
C GLY A 28 12.40 9.38 1.02
N TYR A 29 11.75 10.55 1.02
CA TYR A 29 12.30 11.79 0.45
C TYR A 29 12.70 11.65 -1.03
N GLN A 30 11.84 11.03 -1.84
CA GLN A 30 12.10 10.79 -3.26
C GLN A 30 11.15 11.60 -4.14
N ARG A 31 11.63 11.95 -5.33
CA ARG A 31 10.80 12.46 -6.42
C ARG A 31 11.09 11.64 -7.66
N SER A 32 10.06 11.32 -8.42
CA SER A 32 10.21 10.70 -9.74
C SER A 32 11.01 9.39 -9.71
N GLY A 33 10.36 8.26 -9.44
CA GLY A 33 11.05 6.97 -9.39
C GLY A 33 10.12 5.77 -9.41
N VAL A 34 10.70 4.59 -9.24
CA VAL A 34 9.97 3.31 -9.30
C VAL A 34 10.43 2.37 -8.21
N LEU A 35 9.46 1.74 -7.52
CA LEU A 35 9.66 0.53 -6.73
C LEU A 35 8.90 -0.61 -7.42
N SER A 36 9.61 -1.67 -7.81
CA SER A 36 9.03 -2.78 -8.56
C SER A 36 9.46 -4.15 -8.07
N ASN A 37 8.61 -5.16 -8.33
CA ASN A 37 8.91 -6.58 -8.14
C ASN A 37 9.47 -6.93 -6.76
N SER A 38 9.05 -6.21 -5.72
CA SER A 38 9.68 -6.27 -4.40
C SER A 38 8.76 -6.91 -3.37
N PHE A 39 9.36 -7.50 -2.34
CA PHE A 39 8.64 -8.26 -1.32
C PHE A 39 9.17 -7.98 0.08
N ALA A 40 8.25 -7.82 1.04
CA ALA A 40 8.57 -7.68 2.46
C ALA A 40 7.73 -8.59 3.35
N SER A 41 8.35 -9.37 4.25
CA SER A 41 7.61 -10.30 5.11
C SER A 41 8.23 -10.60 6.47
N GLY A 42 7.39 -10.89 7.47
CA GLY A 42 7.88 -11.30 8.78
C GLY A 42 8.59 -10.17 9.55
N ASN A 43 8.41 -8.91 9.13
CA ASN A 43 9.08 -7.79 9.77
C ASN A 43 8.31 -7.36 11.03
N GLY A 44 9.05 -6.92 12.05
CA GLY A 44 8.52 -6.57 13.37
C GLY A 44 7.69 -5.27 13.43
N ALA A 45 7.49 -4.61 12.29
CA ALA A 45 6.63 -3.45 12.14
C ALA A 45 6.02 -3.46 10.71
N ILE A 46 6.33 -2.45 9.91
CA ILE A 46 5.79 -2.25 8.56
C ILE A 46 6.51 -3.09 7.49
N GLY A 47 5.77 -3.69 6.57
CA GLY A 47 6.33 -4.37 5.39
C GLY A 47 7.05 -3.40 4.44
N ILE A 48 6.28 -2.52 3.79
CA ILE A 48 6.80 -1.44 2.92
C ILE A 48 6.32 -0.10 3.46
N TRP A 49 7.25 0.81 3.74
CA TRP A 49 6.96 2.18 4.16
C TRP A 49 7.44 3.18 3.11
N VAL A 50 6.51 3.97 2.58
CA VAL A 50 6.79 5.03 1.59
C VAL A 50 6.33 6.36 2.16
N TYR A 51 7.27 7.31 2.33
CA TYR A 51 6.97 8.59 2.96
C TYR A 51 7.66 9.79 2.33
N ASP A 52 6.98 10.94 2.30
CA ASP A 52 7.47 12.18 1.69
C ASP A 52 7.98 11.94 0.24
N VAL A 53 7.16 11.28 -0.57
CA VAL A 53 7.47 10.93 -1.98
C VAL A 53 6.45 11.55 -2.95
N GLU A 54 6.94 12.01 -4.10
CA GLU A 54 6.13 12.64 -5.16
C GLU A 54 6.44 12.02 -6.54
N ASP A 55 5.43 11.92 -7.42
CA ASP A 55 5.56 11.46 -8.81
C ASP A 55 6.21 10.08 -8.98
N PHE A 56 5.84 9.12 -8.11
CA PHE A 56 6.46 7.81 -8.03
C PHE A 56 5.50 6.70 -8.49
N ASN A 57 6.06 5.57 -8.93
CA ASN A 57 5.28 4.39 -9.26
C ASN A 57 5.71 3.21 -8.39
N VAL A 58 4.73 2.51 -7.82
CA VAL A 58 4.96 1.27 -7.09
C VAL A 58 4.18 0.17 -7.80
N HIS A 59 4.85 -0.88 -8.25
CA HIS A 59 4.14 -1.97 -8.93
C HIS A 59 4.70 -3.35 -8.66
N ASP A 60 3.83 -4.36 -8.76
CA ASP A 60 4.20 -5.77 -8.56
C ASP A 60 4.91 -6.02 -7.23
N CYS A 61 4.51 -5.28 -6.19
CA CYS A 61 5.07 -5.38 -4.86
C CYS A 61 4.11 -6.10 -3.91
N SER A 62 4.65 -6.86 -2.96
CA SER A 62 3.82 -7.58 -2.00
C SER A 62 4.37 -7.56 -0.58
N THR A 63 3.48 -7.56 0.39
CA THR A 63 3.81 -7.58 1.81
C THR A 63 2.97 -8.60 2.54
N THR A 64 3.57 -9.38 3.42
CA THR A 64 2.83 -10.38 4.17
C THR A 64 3.41 -10.73 5.53
N LEU A 65 2.55 -11.05 6.49
CA LEU A 65 2.96 -11.51 7.81
C LEU A 65 3.86 -10.51 8.55
N ASN A 66 3.67 -9.20 8.33
CA ASN A 66 4.33 -8.19 9.14
C ASN A 66 3.53 -7.96 10.43
N ASP A 67 4.22 -7.59 11.52
CA ASP A 67 3.59 -7.43 12.84
C ASP A 67 2.57 -6.28 12.86
N GLU A 68 2.80 -5.23 12.06
CA GLU A 68 1.89 -4.09 11.89
C GLU A 68 1.30 -4.10 10.45
N GLU A 69 1.22 -2.97 9.76
CA GLU A 69 0.66 -2.89 8.41
C GLU A 69 1.56 -3.48 7.32
N GLY A 70 0.92 -3.84 6.22
CA GLY A 70 1.62 -4.29 5.02
C GLY A 70 2.30 -3.14 4.28
N LEU A 71 1.54 -2.10 3.96
CA LEU A 71 2.00 -0.94 3.21
C LEU A 71 1.56 0.35 3.92
N HIS A 72 2.51 1.15 4.37
CA HIS A 72 2.24 2.47 4.94
C HIS A 72 2.63 3.57 3.95
N ILE A 73 1.68 4.45 3.67
CA ILE A 73 1.78 5.57 2.75
C ILE A 73 1.57 6.85 3.56
N LEU A 74 2.59 7.71 3.62
CA LEU A 74 2.56 8.93 4.42
C LEU A 74 3.06 10.13 3.60
N ASN A 75 2.28 11.22 3.55
CA ASN A 75 2.66 12.45 2.86
C ASN A 75 3.06 12.24 1.39
N LEU A 76 2.27 11.46 0.65
CA LEU A 76 2.54 11.17 -0.76
C LEU A 76 1.69 12.05 -1.70
N ASP A 77 2.26 12.43 -2.84
CA ASP A 77 1.52 13.15 -3.89
C ASP A 77 1.74 12.55 -5.28
N ASN A 78 0.64 12.36 -6.02
CA ASN A 78 0.62 11.86 -7.39
C ASN A 78 1.34 10.49 -7.58
N ILE A 79 0.92 9.48 -6.82
CA ILE A 79 1.54 8.14 -6.84
C ILE A 79 0.59 7.10 -7.45
N ASN A 80 1.14 6.24 -8.31
CA ASN A 80 0.41 5.08 -8.84
C ASN A 80 0.90 3.78 -8.19
N PHE A 81 -0.04 3.05 -7.61
CA PHE A 81 0.16 1.69 -7.09
C PHE A 81 -0.52 0.69 -8.02
N THR A 82 0.24 -0.20 -8.66
CA THR A 82 -0.30 -1.19 -9.60
C THR A 82 0.04 -2.61 -9.18
N ASN A 83 -0.95 -3.50 -9.10
CA ASN A 83 -0.73 -4.90 -8.71
C ASN A 83 0.05 -5.04 -7.38
N VAL A 84 -0.27 -4.18 -6.40
CA VAL A 84 0.28 -4.28 -5.04
C VAL A 84 -0.59 -5.18 -4.17
N ILE A 85 0.04 -6.01 -3.35
CA ILE A 85 -0.65 -6.99 -2.50
C ILE A 85 -0.21 -6.81 -1.05
N ALA A 86 -1.13 -6.46 -0.16
CA ALA A 86 -0.93 -6.51 1.29
C ALA A 86 -1.76 -7.67 1.86
N LYS A 87 -1.10 -8.68 2.44
CA LYS A 87 -1.78 -9.92 2.82
C LYS A 87 -1.41 -10.39 4.22
N ASN A 88 -2.41 -10.73 5.05
CA ASN A 88 -2.19 -11.38 6.35
C ASN A 88 -1.21 -10.60 7.26
N ASN A 89 -1.24 -9.25 7.22
CA ASN A 89 -0.44 -8.42 8.11
C ASN A 89 -1.16 -8.25 9.47
N ASN A 90 -0.63 -7.44 10.38
CA ASN A 90 -1.08 -7.33 11.76
C ASN A 90 -0.96 -8.68 12.51
N VAL A 91 0.20 -9.34 12.45
CA VAL A 91 0.40 -10.67 13.05
C VAL A 91 0.38 -10.63 14.58
N SER A 92 0.80 -9.52 15.17
CA SER A 92 0.79 -9.32 16.62
C SER A 92 -0.62 -9.00 17.19
N ASP A 93 -1.64 -8.88 16.32
CA ASP A 93 -3.01 -8.44 16.65
C ASP A 93 -3.03 -7.13 17.45
N THR A 94 -2.12 -6.22 17.11
CA THR A 94 -2.06 -4.89 17.71
C THR A 94 -2.98 -3.93 16.97
N ASP A 95 -3.73 -3.13 17.73
CA ASP A 95 -4.33 -1.86 17.30
C ASP A 95 -5.08 -1.82 15.96
N ASN A 96 -6.01 -2.74 15.68
CA ASN A 96 -6.94 -2.63 14.54
C ASN A 96 -6.29 -2.19 13.22
N ILE A 97 -5.11 -2.73 12.90
CA ILE A 97 -4.28 -2.27 11.78
C ILE A 97 -4.73 -2.91 10.44
N GLY A 98 -4.78 -2.08 9.40
CA GLY A 98 -5.13 -2.45 8.04
C GLY A 98 -3.94 -2.93 7.22
N GLY A 99 -4.22 -3.62 6.11
CA GLY A 99 -3.16 -4.06 5.21
C GLY A 99 -2.46 -2.91 4.50
N ILE A 100 -3.20 -1.84 4.16
CA ILE A 100 -2.67 -0.63 3.53
C ILE A 100 -3.17 0.59 4.33
N ILE A 101 -2.27 1.41 4.83
CA ILE A 101 -2.59 2.66 5.54
C ILE A 101 -2.19 3.84 4.66
N ILE A 102 -3.08 4.82 4.52
CA ILE A 102 -2.88 6.03 3.71
C ILE A 102 -3.11 7.26 4.58
N GLU A 103 -2.07 8.09 4.71
CA GLU A 103 -2.04 9.27 5.55
C GLU A 103 -1.55 10.50 4.81
N ASN A 104 -2.28 11.62 4.98
CA ASN A 104 -1.91 12.94 4.49
C ASN A 104 -1.48 12.95 3.01
N SER A 105 -2.15 12.14 2.18
CA SER A 105 -1.74 11.89 0.81
C SER A 105 -2.76 12.37 -0.22
N SER A 106 -2.28 12.75 -1.39
CA SER A 106 -3.07 13.30 -2.48
C SER A 106 -2.78 12.59 -3.80
N GLY A 107 -3.79 12.48 -4.66
CA GLY A 107 -3.61 11.98 -6.03
C GLY A 107 -3.14 10.51 -6.08
N ILE A 108 -3.55 9.70 -5.12
CA ILE A 108 -3.15 8.29 -5.03
C ILE A 108 -4.10 7.43 -5.87
N ARG A 109 -3.53 6.62 -6.74
CA ARG A 109 -4.28 5.67 -7.57
C ARG A 109 -3.81 4.25 -7.35
N PHE A 110 -4.71 3.40 -6.89
CA PHE A 110 -4.52 1.95 -6.87
C PHE A 110 -5.19 1.30 -8.08
N THR A 111 -4.46 0.46 -8.80
CA THR A 111 -4.95 -0.34 -9.92
C THR A 111 -4.66 -1.82 -9.67
N SER A 112 -5.70 -2.64 -9.65
CA SER A 112 -5.61 -4.09 -9.37
C SER A 112 -4.93 -4.43 -8.04
N CYS A 113 -5.12 -3.57 -7.03
CA CYS A 113 -4.56 -3.81 -5.70
C CYS A 113 -5.32 -4.90 -4.95
N GLN A 114 -4.64 -5.60 -4.05
CA GLN A 114 -5.26 -6.58 -3.17
C GLN A 114 -4.83 -6.30 -1.73
N SER A 115 -5.81 -6.24 -0.81
CA SER A 115 -5.53 -6.13 0.61
C SER A 115 -6.50 -6.99 1.42
N TYR A 116 -6.03 -8.15 1.86
CA TYR A 116 -6.91 -9.17 2.46
C TYR A 116 -6.19 -10.07 3.45
N ASP A 117 -6.99 -10.81 4.21
CA ASP A 117 -6.57 -11.77 5.19
C ASP A 117 -7.27 -13.10 4.97
N ASP A 118 -6.52 -14.11 4.54
CA ASP A 118 -7.04 -15.46 4.28
C ASP A 118 -6.70 -16.47 5.37
N ARG A 119 -6.29 -16.01 6.55
CA ARG A 119 -6.19 -16.86 7.75
C ARG A 119 -7.58 -17.34 8.18
N ASP A 120 -7.62 -18.51 8.83
CA ASP A 120 -8.86 -19.07 9.39
C ASP A 120 -9.52 -18.12 10.39
N THR A 121 -8.70 -17.36 11.14
CA THR A 121 -9.13 -16.23 11.97
C THR A 121 -8.38 -14.99 11.51
N PRO A 122 -9.03 -14.08 10.78
CA PRO A 122 -8.40 -12.84 10.34
C PRO A 122 -7.92 -11.97 11.51
N LEU A 123 -6.70 -11.43 11.40
CA LEU A 123 -6.11 -10.44 12.31
C LEU A 123 -5.93 -9.07 11.65
N GLN A 124 -5.75 -9.02 10.33
CA GLN A 124 -5.70 -7.75 9.58
C GLN A 124 -7.09 -7.13 9.65
N ALA A 125 -7.20 -5.94 10.23
CA ALA A 125 -8.49 -5.31 10.53
C ALA A 125 -9.24 -4.92 9.26
N TYR A 126 -8.56 -4.15 8.41
CA TYR A 126 -9.14 -3.61 7.19
C TYR A 126 -8.25 -3.87 5.98
N GLY A 127 -8.83 -3.80 4.78
CA GLY A 127 -8.06 -3.80 3.55
C GLY A 127 -7.30 -2.48 3.39
N ILE A 128 -8.02 -1.36 3.46
CA ILE A 128 -7.44 -0.02 3.39
C ILE A 128 -7.91 0.81 4.60
N GLU A 129 -6.99 1.56 5.18
CA GLU A 129 -7.29 2.61 6.16
C GLU A 129 -6.92 3.98 5.63
N LEU A 130 -7.82 4.93 5.87
CA LEU A 130 -7.68 6.32 5.49
C LEU A 130 -7.75 7.16 6.76
N THR A 131 -6.59 7.37 7.36
CA THR A 131 -6.41 8.22 8.53
C THR A 131 -5.93 9.59 8.06
N SER A 132 -6.39 10.66 8.71
CA SER A 132 -5.99 12.04 8.39
C SER A 132 -6.46 12.58 7.02
N ALA A 133 -5.87 13.70 6.59
CA ALA A 133 -6.36 14.51 5.47
C ALA A 133 -5.90 13.94 4.12
N ASN A 134 -6.63 12.97 3.59
CA ASN A 134 -6.38 12.43 2.25
C ASN A 134 -7.31 13.04 1.19
N THR A 135 -6.84 13.16 -0.05
CA THR A 135 -7.65 13.68 -1.17
C THR A 135 -7.36 12.94 -2.47
N ASN A 136 -8.33 12.94 -3.39
CA ASN A 136 -8.18 12.37 -4.75
C ASN A 136 -7.69 10.91 -4.77
N ILE A 137 -8.20 10.08 -3.84
CA ILE A 137 -7.86 8.66 -3.77
C ILE A 137 -8.77 7.86 -4.70
N SER A 138 -8.19 7.03 -5.57
CA SER A 138 -8.93 6.19 -6.50
C SER A 138 -8.51 4.73 -6.44
N LEU A 139 -9.50 3.83 -6.43
CA LEU A 139 -9.33 2.39 -6.42
C LEU A 139 -9.94 1.82 -7.68
N VAL A 140 -9.15 1.14 -8.50
CA VAL A 140 -9.59 0.55 -9.77
C VAL A 140 -9.33 -0.94 -9.74
N ASN A 141 -10.38 -1.75 -9.83
CA ASN A 141 -10.31 -3.22 -9.82
C ASN A 141 -9.60 -3.80 -8.58
N CYS A 142 -9.70 -3.15 -7.43
CA CYS A 142 -9.10 -3.64 -6.19
C CYS A 142 -9.97 -4.69 -5.47
N LYS A 143 -9.33 -5.61 -4.74
CA LYS A 143 -9.96 -6.62 -3.88
C LYS A 143 -9.52 -6.42 -2.43
N LEU A 144 -10.47 -6.08 -1.55
CA LEU A 144 -10.17 -5.65 -0.17
C LEU A 144 -10.76 -6.59 0.91
N THR A 145 -11.06 -7.85 0.59
CA THR A 145 -11.79 -8.78 1.47
C THR A 145 -11.34 -10.22 1.21
N PRO A 146 -11.40 -11.13 2.21
CA PRO A 146 -11.81 -10.92 3.62
C PRO A 146 -10.79 -10.15 4.46
N ASN A 147 -11.23 -9.55 5.57
CA ASN A 147 -10.45 -8.96 6.66
C ASN A 147 -11.28 -9.05 7.96
N LYS A 148 -10.67 -8.84 9.14
CA LYS A 148 -11.32 -9.02 10.46
C LYS A 148 -12.53 -8.11 10.65
N GLU A 149 -12.41 -6.83 10.30
CA GLU A 149 -13.41 -5.80 10.57
C GLU A 149 -14.11 -5.29 9.29
N GLY A 150 -13.41 -5.19 8.16
CA GLY A 150 -14.05 -4.78 6.91
C GLY A 150 -13.11 -4.47 5.75
N GLU A 151 -13.67 -3.93 4.65
CA GLU A 151 -12.88 -3.59 3.46
C GLU A 151 -12.10 -2.29 3.61
N ILE A 152 -12.77 -1.24 4.12
CA ILE A 152 -12.23 0.11 4.21
C ILE A 152 -12.63 0.73 5.54
N TYR A 153 -11.66 1.29 6.26
CA TYR A 153 -11.88 2.19 7.39
C TYR A 153 -11.57 3.63 6.98
N ASN A 154 -12.55 4.53 7.10
CA ASN A 154 -12.45 5.92 6.63
C ASN A 154 -13.11 6.90 7.62
N PRO A 155 -12.56 7.03 8.85
CA PRO A 155 -13.11 7.92 9.86
C PRO A 155 -12.96 9.41 9.48
N ALA A 156 -11.99 9.73 8.62
CA ALA A 156 -11.73 11.10 8.16
C ALA A 156 -12.73 11.59 7.10
N GLY A 157 -13.63 10.73 6.60
CA GLY A 157 -14.64 11.12 5.61
C GLY A 157 -14.05 11.42 4.24
N VAL A 158 -12.92 10.82 3.88
CA VAL A 158 -12.25 10.98 2.59
C VAL A 158 -13.18 10.51 1.48
N VAL A 159 -13.25 11.24 0.37
CA VAL A 159 -13.98 10.79 -0.81
C VAL A 159 -13.10 9.83 -1.60
N LEU A 160 -13.49 8.56 -1.67
CA LEU A 160 -12.85 7.58 -2.56
C LEU A 160 -13.63 7.42 -3.86
N THR A 161 -12.91 7.34 -4.96
CA THR A 161 -13.48 6.91 -6.24
C THR A 161 -13.21 5.42 -6.44
N VAL A 162 -14.24 4.57 -6.37
CA VAL A 162 -14.12 3.12 -6.60
C VAL A 162 -14.64 2.79 -7.99
N ILE A 163 -13.79 2.19 -8.82
CA ILE A 163 -14.08 1.81 -10.21
C ILE A 163 -13.94 0.30 -10.33
N THR A 164 -15.05 -0.39 -10.58
CA THR A 164 -15.06 -1.83 -10.85
C THR A 164 -15.40 -2.06 -12.32
N GLU A 165 -14.44 -2.56 -13.09
CA GLU A 165 -14.68 -2.97 -14.46
C GLU A 165 -15.44 -4.29 -14.47
N LYS A 166 -16.70 -4.26 -14.91
CA LYS A 166 -17.44 -5.50 -15.17
C LYS A 166 -16.79 -6.18 -16.36
N LYS A 167 -16.18 -7.37 -16.15
CA LYS A 167 -15.83 -8.27 -17.25
C LYS A 167 -17.08 -8.49 -18.09
N LYS A 168 -17.10 -7.98 -19.33
CA LYS A 168 -18.09 -8.37 -20.32
C LYS A 168 -17.90 -9.85 -20.56
N LEU A 169 -18.86 -10.66 -20.11
CA LEU A 169 -18.94 -12.06 -20.51
C LEU A 169 -19.11 -12.08 -22.04
N SER A 170 -18.06 -12.42 -22.76
CA SER A 170 -18.18 -12.79 -24.16
C SER A 170 -18.99 -14.07 -24.20
N LYS A 171 -20.17 -14.01 -24.83
CA LYS A 171 -20.94 -15.23 -25.14
C LYS A 171 -20.07 -16.08 -26.07
N PHE A 172 -19.65 -17.25 -25.60
CA PHE A 172 -19.10 -18.31 -26.45
C PHE A 172 -20.25 -19.08 -27.09
#